data_AF-A0AAE7J795-F1
#
_entry.id   AF-A0AAE7J795-F1
#
_cell.length_a   1.000
_cell.length_b   1.000
_cell.length_c   1.000
_cell.angle_alpha   90.00
_cell.angle_beta   90.00
_cell.angle_gamma   90.00
#
_symmetry.space_group_name_H-M   'P 1'
#
loop_
_entity.id
_entity.type
_entity.pdbx_description
1 polymer ?
#
loop_
_entity_poly.entity_id
_entity_poly.type
_entity_poly.pdbx_seq_one_letter_code
_entity_poly.pdbx_strand_id
1 'polypeptide(L)' 'MSMKQLETFLAKAQSNDTIRREVESCGTDNTCVAKVALRHGHKFSPANLTRWQREHQ' A
#
# COMPACT_ATOMS: atom_id res chain seq x y z
N MET A 1 12.76 6.73 0.68
CA MET A 1 11.33 6.45 0.95
C MET A 1 11.28 5.17 1.78
N SER A 2 10.64 5.19 2.95
CA SER A 2 10.78 4.13 3.97
C SER A 2 9.89 2.91 3.70
N MET A 3 10.46 1.69 3.63
CA MET A 3 9.69 0.42 3.58
C MET A 3 8.80 0.23 4.82
N LYS A 4 9.21 0.78 5.97
CA LYS A 4 8.43 0.72 7.21
C LYS A 4 7.04 1.37 7.07
N GLN A 5 6.93 2.42 6.25
CA GLN A 5 5.65 3.09 5.97
C GLN A 5 4.72 2.22 5.13
N LEU A 6 5.28 1.44 4.20
CA LEU A 6 4.55 0.44 3.42
C LEU A 6 4.01 -0.67 4.31
N GLU A 7 4.86 -1.28 5.13
CA GLU A 7 4.46 -2.37 6.03
C GLU A 7 3.38 -1.93 7.02
N THR A 8 3.54 -0.73 7.60
CA THR A 8 2.52 -0.16 8.51
C THR A 8 1.20 0.07 7.77
N PHE A 9 1.25 0.56 6.52
CA PHE A 9 0.05 0.74 5.70
C PHE A 9 -0.62 -0.59 5.38
N LEU A 10 0.14 -1.63 5.01
CA LEU A 10 -0.41 -2.95 4.70
C LEU A 10 -1.04 -3.62 5.94
N ALA A 11 -0.39 -3.51 7.11
CA ALA A 11 -0.98 -3.97 8.37
C ALA A 11 -2.28 -3.21 8.72
N LYS A 12 -2.32 -1.91 8.42
CA LYS A 12 -3.52 -1.08 8.60
C LYS A 12 -4.62 -1.43 7.58
N ALA A 13 -4.24 -1.74 6.35
CA ALA A 13 -5.16 -2.20 5.31
C ALA A 13 -5.79 -3.56 5.67
N GLN A 14 -5.05 -4.46 6.32
CA GLN A 14 -5.60 -5.73 6.80
C GLN A 14 -6.60 -5.55 7.96
N SER A 15 -6.38 -4.57 8.83
CA SER A 15 -7.24 -4.32 10.00
C SER A 15 -8.37 -3.31 9.75
N ASN A 16 -8.41 -2.67 8.57
CA ASN A 16 -9.40 -1.67 8.23
C ASN A 16 -10.03 -1.92 6.85
N ASP A 17 -11.30 -2.31 6.86
CA ASP A 17 -12.08 -2.62 5.66
C ASP A 17 -12.22 -1.44 4.69
N THR A 18 -12.19 -0.19 5.16
CA THR A 18 -12.27 0.98 4.27
C THR A 18 -11.03 1.10 3.41
N ILE A 19 -9.85 0.98 4.02
CA ILE A 19 -8.55 1.00 3.33
C ILE A 19 -8.45 -0.22 2.42
N ARG A 20 -8.88 -1.39 2.90
CA ARG A 20 -8.90 -2.62 2.11
C ARG A 20 -9.68 -2.46 0.81
N ARG A 21 -10.91 -1.94 0.88
CA ARG A 21 -11.75 -1.68 -0.31
C ARG A 21 -11.12 -0.67 -1.26
N GLU A 22 -10.48 0.38 -0.75
CA GLU A 22 -9.77 1.34 -1.59
C GLU A 22 -8.57 0.70 -2.31
N VAL A 23 -7.79 -0.13 -1.62
CA VAL A 23 -6.67 -0.86 -2.23
C VAL A 23 -7.16 -1.91 -3.24
N GLU A 24 -8.23 -2.64 -2.92
CA GLU A 24 -8.87 -3.59 -3.85
C GLU A 24 -9.41 -2.88 -5.10
N SER A 25 -9.94 -1.65 -4.96
CA SER A 25 -10.40 -0.84 -6.09
C SER A 25 -9.26 -0.45 -7.05
N CYS A 26 -8.02 -0.41 -6.57
CA CYS A 26 -6.84 -0.15 -7.39
C CYS A 26 -6.38 -1.37 -8.22
N GLY A 27 -6.83 -2.59 -7.87
CA GLY A 27 -6.42 -3.82 -8.57
C GLY A 27 -4.90 -3.99 -8.60
N THR A 28 -4.32 -4.01 -9.81
CA THR A 28 -2.88 -4.17 -10.05
C THR A 28 -2.11 -2.85 -10.17
N ASP A 29 -2.79 -1.69 -10.05
CA ASP A 29 -2.13 -0.39 -10.16
C ASP A 29 -1.44 0.01 -8.84
N ASN A 30 -0.15 -0.30 -8.77
CA ASN A 30 0.71 0.06 -7.64
C ASN A 30 0.83 1.58 -7.41
N THR A 31 0.59 2.40 -8.44
CA THR A 31 0.58 3.86 -8.29
C THR A 31 -0.70 4.35 -7.61
N CYS A 32 -1.83 3.70 -7.91
CA CYS A 32 -3.10 3.92 -7.22
C CYS A 32 -2.97 3.57 -5.73
N VAL A 33 -2.40 2.40 -5.40
CA VAL A 33 -2.19 1.99 -4.00
C VAL A 33 -1.30 2.97 -3.24
N ALA A 34 -0.23 3.48 -3.85
CA ALA A 34 0.62 4.50 -3.24
C ALA A 34 -0.13 5.84 -2.99
N LYS A 35 -1.08 6.21 -3.86
CA LYS A 35 -1.95 7.39 -3.65
C LYS A 35 -2.94 7.17 -2.52
N VAL A 36 -3.54 5.98 -2.44
CA VAL A 36 -4.42 5.58 -1.33
C VAL A 36 -3.66 5.68 -0.02
N ALA A 37 -2.47 5.07 0.06
CA ALA A 37 -1.63 5.16 1.23
C ALA A 37 -1.32 6.60 1.64
N LEU A 38 -1.02 7.47 0.66
CA LEU A 38 -0.76 8.88 0.92
C LEU A 38 -1.97 9.59 1.55
N ARG A 39 -3.20 9.29 1.13
CA ARG A 39 -4.43 9.82 1.73
C ARG A 39 -4.59 9.38 3.19
N HIS A 40 -4.14 8.17 3.52
CA HIS A 40 -4.17 7.61 4.87
C HIS A 40 -2.95 7.98 5.73
N GLY A 41 -2.09 8.88 5.25
CA GLY A 41 -0.92 9.40 5.98
C GLY A 41 0.36 8.58 5.81
N HIS A 42 0.36 7.60 4.89
CA HIS A 42 1.50 6.72 4.64
C HIS A 42 2.21 7.08 3.33
N LYS A 43 3.51 7.36 3.39
CA LYS A 43 4.29 7.78 2.22
C LYS A 43 5.30 6.70 1.82
N PHE A 44 5.02 6.05 0.70
CA PHE A 44 5.96 5.14 0.03
C PHE A 44 5.87 5.30 -1.49
N SER A 45 6.91 4.87 -2.20
CA SER A 45 6.90 4.85 -3.66
C SER A 45 6.24 3.57 -4.19
N PRO A 46 5.62 3.60 -5.37
CA PRO A 46 5.10 2.39 -6.03
C PRO A 46 6.17 1.31 -6.20
N ALA A 47 7.43 1.72 -6.42
CA ALA A 47 8.57 0.81 -6.51
C ALA A 47 8.82 0.01 -5.21
N ASN A 48 8.57 0.61 -4.04
CA ASN A 48 8.68 -0.11 -2.76
C ASN A 48 7.58 -1.18 -2.65
N LEU A 49 6.36 -0.87 -3.08
CA LEU A 49 5.25 -1.83 -3.12
C LEU A 49 5.54 -2.98 -4.10
N THR A 50 6.03 -2.68 -5.30
CA THR A 50 6.42 -3.70 -6.30
C THR A 50 7.57 -4.57 -5.81
N ARG A 51 8.51 -3.99 -5.05
CA ARG A 51 9.59 -4.77 -4.42
C ARG A 51 9.03 -5.69 -3.33
N TRP A 52 8.19 -5.17 -2.44
CA TRP A 52 7.56 -5.94 -1.38
C TRP A 52 6.72 -7.10 -1.92
N GLN A 53 5.91 -6.86 -2.95
CA GLN A 53 5.12 -7.88 -3.64
C GLN A 53 5.97 -9.01 -4.21
N ARG A 54 7.17 -8.70 -4.74
CA ARG A 54 8.12 -9.70 -5.22
C ARG A 54 8.79 -10.50 -4.09
N GLU A 55 9.04 -9.85 -2.95
CA GLU A 55 9.66 -10.49 -1.78
C GLU A 55 8.65 -11.36 -0.98
N HIS A 56 7.34 -11.10 -1.13
CA HIS A 56 6.25 -11.78 -0.41
C HIS A 56 5.28 -12.54 -1.35
N GLN A 57 5.73 -12.88 -2.56
CA GLN A 57 5.06 -13.78 -3.51
C GLN A 57 5.48 -15.23 -3.26
#